data_AF-A0A410G0Q3-F1
#
_entry.id   AF-A0A410G0Q3-F1
#
_cell.length_a   1.000
_cell.length_b   1.000
_cell.length_c   1.000
_cell.angle_alpha   90.00
_cell.angle_beta   90.00
_cell.angle_gamma   90.00
#
_symmetry.space_group_name_H-M   'P 1'
#
loop_
_entity.id
_entity.type
_entity.pdbx_description
1 polymer ?
#
loop_
_entity_poly.entity_id
_entity_poly.type
_entity_poly.pdbx_seq_one_letter_code
_entity_poly.pdbx_strand_id
1 'polypeptide(L)'
;MLEEQWADPEFLLQFFKANETLLSNSIYSHYTVREAVLKTIKDAQILFNQLYDIAEAGFEDPQENLSQFFVPLHKSDAALLVQHQQCKAYGLEIADGWLRLYAIRLSANSFIITGGGIKLVRTMQESILLNNELTVLKNVQQFLIDHNILDVDDIVSDNTI
;
A
#
# COMPACT_ATOMS: atom_id res chain seq x y z
N MET A 1 -2.20 11.22 8.12
CA MET A 1 -1.64 10.50 6.95
C MET A 1 -1.38 9.03 7.32
N LEU A 2 -1.28 8.10 6.37
CA LEU A 2 -1.13 6.66 6.66
C LEU A 2 0.15 6.34 7.47
N GLU A 3 1.26 7.01 7.13
CA GLU A 3 2.53 6.90 7.85
C GLU A 3 2.40 7.29 9.33
N GLU A 4 1.76 8.43 9.61
CA GLU A 4 1.51 8.90 10.98
C GLU A 4 0.63 7.92 11.77
N GLN A 5 -0.40 7.38 11.13
CA GLN A 5 -1.29 6.40 11.76
C GLN A 5 -0.56 5.10 12.12
N TRP A 6 0.37 4.63 11.27
CA TRP A 6 1.20 3.45 11.57
C TRP A 6 2.39 3.74 12.48
N ALA A 7 2.68 5.01 12.76
CA ALA A 7 3.60 5.44 13.82
C ALA A 7 2.90 5.62 15.18
N ASP A 8 1.57 5.65 15.22
CA ASP A 8 0.78 5.86 16.44
C ASP A 8 0.59 4.56 17.25
N PRO A 9 1.24 4.41 18.42
CA PRO A 9 1.10 3.22 19.24
C PRO A 9 -0.31 3.05 19.84
N GLU A 10 -1.07 4.13 20.05
CA GLU A 10 -2.42 4.04 20.59
C GLU A 10 -3.38 3.46 19.55
N PHE A 11 -3.35 3.99 18.32
CA PHE A 11 -4.09 3.42 17.19
C PHE A 11 -3.77 1.94 16.99
N LEU A 12 -2.48 1.59 16.95
CA LEU A 12 -2.06 0.21 16.71
C LEU A 12 -2.47 -0.72 17.87
N LEU A 13 -2.36 -0.27 19.11
CA LEU A 13 -2.80 -1.06 20.26
C LEU A 13 -4.31 -1.35 20.18
N GLN A 14 -5.11 -0.35 19.82
CA GLN A 14 -6.55 -0.54 19.62
C GLN A 14 -6.83 -1.51 18.47
N PHE A 15 -6.14 -1.35 17.34
CA PHE A 15 -6.27 -2.23 16.19
C PHE A 15 -5.95 -3.69 16.53
N PHE A 16 -4.80 -3.96 17.16
CA PHE A 16 -4.39 -5.33 17.46
C PHE A 16 -5.21 -5.97 18.57
N LYS A 17 -5.71 -5.21 19.55
CA LYS A 17 -6.68 -5.73 20.54
C LYS A 17 -8.01 -6.09 19.87
N ALA A 18 -8.52 -5.24 18.99
CA ALA A 18 -9.76 -5.52 18.27
C ALA A 18 -9.64 -6.73 17.33
N ASN A 19 -8.43 -7.05 16.88
CA ASN A 19 -8.14 -8.14 15.94
C ASN A 19 -7.31 -9.27 16.58
N GLU A 20 -7.30 -9.40 17.91
CA GLU A 20 -6.42 -10.32 18.63
C GLU A 20 -6.66 -11.78 18.21
N THR A 21 -7.93 -12.19 18.06
CA THR A 21 -8.28 -13.53 17.56
C THR A 21 -7.73 -13.81 16.17
N LEU A 22 -7.69 -12.80 15.28
CA LEU A 22 -7.11 -12.96 13.94
C LEU A 22 -5.59 -13.07 14.03
N LEU A 23 -4.94 -12.24 14.86
CA LEU A 23 -3.50 -12.32 15.10
C LEU A 23 -3.12 -13.73 15.57
N SER A 24 -3.80 -14.26 16.59
CA SER A 24 -3.51 -15.57 17.19
C SER A 24 -3.85 -16.78 16.31
N ASN A 25 -4.81 -16.65 15.38
CA ASN A 25 -5.21 -17.75 14.49
C ASN A 25 -4.56 -17.69 13.09
N SER A 26 -3.63 -16.75 12.89
CA SER A 26 -2.95 -16.56 11.62
C SER A 26 -1.54 -17.15 11.61
N ILE A 27 -0.83 -16.97 10.50
CA ILE A 27 0.62 -17.26 10.41
C ILE A 27 1.47 -16.34 11.32
N TYR A 28 0.84 -15.35 11.97
CA TYR A 28 1.46 -14.37 12.86
C TYR A 28 1.25 -14.69 14.34
N SER A 29 0.79 -15.90 14.66
CA SER A 29 0.43 -16.32 16.03
C SER A 29 1.59 -16.28 17.02
N HIS A 30 2.83 -16.14 16.55
CA HIS A 30 4.02 -15.97 17.38
C HIS A 30 4.21 -14.55 17.93
N TYR A 31 3.43 -13.56 17.46
CA TYR A 31 3.45 -12.22 18.00
C TYR A 31 2.36 -12.00 19.05
N THR A 32 2.74 -11.47 20.20
CA THR A 32 1.81 -10.83 21.14
C THR A 32 1.32 -9.50 20.56
N VAL A 33 0.21 -8.97 21.09
CA VAL A 33 -0.29 -7.63 20.73
C VAL A 33 0.80 -6.55 20.86
N ARG A 34 1.59 -6.59 21.93
CA ARG A 34 2.67 -5.61 22.15
C ARG A 34 3.78 -5.74 21.10
N GLU A 35 4.19 -6.96 20.78
CA GLU A 35 5.20 -7.19 19.74
C GLU A 35 4.67 -6.78 18.37
N ALA A 36 3.38 -7.02 18.09
CA ALA A 36 2.76 -6.61 16.84
C ALA A 36 2.70 -5.08 16.68
N VAL A 37 2.42 -4.33 17.74
CA VAL A 37 2.51 -2.86 17.75
C VAL A 37 3.93 -2.41 17.42
N LEU A 38 4.94 -2.89 18.16
CA LEU A 38 6.33 -2.48 17.98
C LEU A 38 6.86 -2.87 16.59
N LYS A 39 6.52 -4.07 16.11
CA LYS A 39 6.85 -4.53 14.76
C LYS A 39 6.22 -3.64 13.71
N THR A 40 4.94 -3.28 13.86
CA THR A 40 4.24 -2.47 12.86
C THR A 40 4.85 -1.09 12.69
N ILE A 41 5.23 -0.43 13.80
CA ILE A 41 5.91 0.87 13.75
C ILE A 41 7.23 0.76 12.99
N LYS A 42 8.03 -0.27 13.31
CA LYS A 42 9.31 -0.52 12.65
C LYS A 42 9.13 -0.82 11.15
N ASP A 43 8.20 -1.70 10.81
CA ASP A 43 7.93 -2.09 9.43
C ASP A 43 7.39 -0.91 8.62
N ALA A 44 6.56 -0.05 9.20
CA ALA A 44 6.06 1.15 8.55
C ALA A 44 7.21 2.11 8.22
N GLN A 45 8.11 2.35 9.17
CA GLN A 45 9.29 3.17 8.92
C GLN A 45 10.15 2.62 7.77
N ILE A 46 10.40 1.31 7.75
CA ILE A 46 11.15 0.66 6.67
C ILE A 46 10.43 0.83 5.33
N LEU A 47 9.12 0.59 5.31
CA LEU A 47 8.30 0.67 4.10
C LEU A 47 8.31 2.07 3.49
N PHE A 48 8.10 3.12 4.30
CA PHE A 48 8.05 4.49 3.82
C PHE A 48 9.43 5.01 3.42
N ASN A 49 10.49 4.69 4.17
CA ASN A 49 11.85 5.01 3.75
C ASN A 49 12.17 4.39 2.38
N GLN A 50 11.87 3.10 2.18
CA GLN A 50 12.06 2.44 0.88
C GLN A 50 11.24 3.09 -0.24
N LEU A 51 9.99 3.47 0.05
CA LEU A 51 9.14 4.18 -0.90
C LEU A 51 9.78 5.50 -1.34
N TYR A 52 10.28 6.29 -0.39
CA TYR A 52 10.91 7.58 -0.67
C TYR A 52 12.23 7.43 -1.42
N ASP A 53 13.11 6.54 -0.95
CA ASP A 53 14.42 6.28 -1.56
C ASP A 53 14.28 5.84 -3.02
N ILE A 54 13.36 4.91 -3.32
CA ILE A 54 13.12 4.41 -4.68
C ILE A 54 12.43 5.47 -5.55
N ALA A 55 11.51 6.26 -4.98
CA ALA A 55 10.89 7.35 -5.72
C ALA A 55 11.91 8.41 -6.15
N GLU A 56 12.82 8.78 -5.25
CA GLU A 56 13.89 9.74 -5.50
C GLU A 56 14.89 9.21 -6.54
N ALA A 57 15.38 7.98 -6.36
CA ALA A 57 16.28 7.32 -7.30
C ALA A 57 15.70 7.25 -8.72
N GLY A 58 14.38 7.03 -8.85
CA GLY A 58 13.72 6.93 -10.15
C GLY A 58 13.66 8.22 -10.95
N PHE A 59 13.97 9.38 -10.35
CA PHE A 59 14.17 10.63 -11.08
C PHE A 59 15.59 10.74 -11.68
N GLU A 60 16.56 10.01 -11.13
CA GLU A 60 17.95 10.00 -11.59
C GLU A 60 18.24 8.81 -12.53
N ASP A 61 17.78 7.62 -12.16
CA ASP A 61 17.93 6.39 -12.96
C ASP A 61 16.55 5.79 -13.30
N PRO A 62 16.16 5.80 -14.59
CA PRO A 62 14.93 5.16 -15.06
C PRO A 62 14.84 3.66 -14.80
N GLN A 63 15.92 2.97 -14.42
CA GLN A 63 15.91 1.56 -14.03
C GLN A 63 15.65 1.34 -12.53
N GLU A 64 15.86 2.36 -11.69
CA GLU A 64 15.68 2.29 -10.23
C GLU A 64 14.42 3.05 -9.82
N ASN A 65 13.26 2.54 -10.21
CA ASN A 65 11.99 3.27 -10.08
C ASN A 65 10.92 2.49 -9.30
N LEU A 66 9.83 3.20 -8.97
CA LEU A 66 8.71 2.66 -8.19
C LEU A 66 8.04 1.39 -8.76
N SER A 67 8.23 1.05 -10.04
CA SER A 67 7.75 -0.24 -10.58
C SER A 67 8.51 -1.45 -10.03
N GLN A 68 9.65 -1.25 -9.36
CA GLN A 68 10.34 -2.30 -8.59
C GLN A 68 9.72 -2.50 -7.20
N PHE A 69 9.06 -1.47 -6.66
CA PHE A 69 8.45 -1.48 -5.34
C PHE A 69 6.98 -1.90 -5.36
N PHE A 70 6.23 -1.42 -6.35
CA PHE A 70 4.83 -1.75 -6.56
C PHE A 70 4.67 -2.94 -7.51
N VAL A 71 3.96 -3.96 -7.04
CA VAL A 71 3.61 -5.15 -7.84
C VAL A 71 2.11 -5.17 -8.16
N PRO A 72 1.67 -5.85 -9.23
CA PRO A 72 0.25 -6.00 -9.51
C PRO A 72 -0.54 -6.56 -8.32
N LEU A 73 -1.74 -6.02 -8.08
CA LEU A 73 -2.62 -6.46 -7.01
C LEU A 73 -3.01 -7.94 -7.19
N HIS A 74 -3.32 -8.35 -8.41
CA HIS A 74 -3.71 -9.71 -8.78
C HIS A 74 -2.57 -10.45 -9.48
N LYS A 75 -2.38 -11.72 -9.11
CA LYS A 75 -1.32 -12.58 -9.69
C LYS A 75 -1.50 -12.83 -11.19
N SER A 76 -2.75 -12.82 -11.68
CA SER A 76 -3.07 -12.94 -13.11
C SER A 76 -2.44 -11.85 -13.95
N ASP A 77 -2.16 -10.69 -13.34
CA ASP A 77 -1.73 -9.49 -14.04
C ASP A 77 -0.21 -9.31 -13.97
N ALA A 78 0.50 -10.30 -13.39
CA ALA A 78 1.95 -10.27 -13.18
C ALA A 78 2.77 -10.18 -14.48
N ALA A 79 2.17 -10.47 -15.63
CA ALA A 79 2.86 -10.45 -16.91
C ALA A 79 3.15 -9.03 -17.42
N LEU A 80 2.35 -8.02 -17.07
CA LEU A 80 2.47 -6.68 -17.65
C LEU A 80 2.07 -5.58 -16.64
N LEU A 81 2.99 -4.65 -16.39
CA LEU A 81 2.67 -3.38 -15.73
C LEU A 81 2.05 -2.41 -16.74
N VAL A 82 0.77 -2.11 -16.61
CA VAL A 82 0.01 -1.25 -17.53
C VAL A 82 -0.47 0.03 -16.85
N GLN A 83 -0.94 0.99 -17.66
CA GLN A 83 -1.52 2.23 -17.15
C GLN A 83 -2.83 1.95 -16.40
N HIS A 84 -3.09 2.73 -15.35
CA HIS A 84 -4.22 2.57 -14.42
C HIS A 84 -4.29 1.23 -13.71
N GLN A 85 -3.22 0.43 -13.72
CA GLN A 85 -3.24 -0.87 -13.06
C GLN A 85 -3.31 -0.71 -11.54
N GLN A 86 -4.10 -1.57 -10.91
CA GLN A 86 -4.14 -1.71 -9.46
C GLN A 86 -2.89 -2.43 -8.97
N CYS A 87 -2.13 -1.77 -8.12
CA CYS A 87 -0.87 -2.24 -7.58
C CYS A 87 -0.89 -2.26 -6.06
N LYS A 88 0.07 -2.98 -5.49
CA LYS A 88 0.33 -3.02 -4.05
C LYS A 88 1.81 -3.04 -3.76
N ALA A 89 2.21 -2.51 -2.62
CA ALA A 89 3.55 -2.67 -2.06
C ALA A 89 3.44 -3.16 -0.61
N TYR A 90 4.43 -3.94 -0.16
CA TYR A 90 4.49 -4.49 1.20
C TYR A 90 5.91 -4.40 1.80
N GLY A 91 6.76 -3.59 1.18
CA GLY A 91 8.15 -3.39 1.58
C GLY A 91 9.06 -4.46 1.00
N LEU A 92 10.27 -4.04 0.65
CA LEU A 92 11.34 -4.95 0.29
C LEU A 92 11.94 -5.51 1.59
N GLU A 93 12.20 -6.80 1.63
CA GLU A 93 12.90 -7.44 2.77
C GLU A 93 12.21 -7.35 4.15
N ILE A 94 10.92 -7.01 4.21
CA ILE A 94 10.15 -7.06 5.46
C ILE A 94 9.72 -8.51 5.74
N ALA A 95 10.41 -9.15 6.70
CA ALA A 95 10.04 -10.47 7.20
C ALA A 95 8.65 -10.45 7.86
N ASP A 96 7.83 -11.46 7.56
CA ASP A 96 6.44 -11.57 8.04
C ASP A 96 5.63 -10.27 7.85
N GLY A 97 5.85 -9.58 6.73
CA GLY A 97 5.22 -8.27 6.46
C GLY A 97 3.70 -8.39 6.32
N TRP A 98 2.94 -7.63 7.14
CA TRP A 98 1.48 -7.51 7.05
C TRP A 98 1.00 -6.15 6.53
N LEU A 99 1.88 -5.18 6.33
CA LEU A 99 1.53 -3.86 5.79
C LEU A 99 1.35 -3.92 4.27
N ARG A 100 0.33 -3.25 3.76
CA ARG A 100 0.09 -3.10 2.32
C ARG A 100 -0.24 -1.65 2.02
N LEU A 101 0.50 -1.06 1.08
CA LEU A 101 0.09 0.15 0.37
C LEU A 101 -0.65 -0.28 -0.89
N TYR A 102 -1.75 0.39 -1.19
CA TYR A 102 -2.51 0.21 -2.43
C TYR A 102 -2.36 1.44 -3.30
N ALA A 103 -2.12 1.22 -4.59
CA ALA A 103 -1.89 2.32 -5.52
C ALA A 103 -2.43 2.02 -6.92
N ILE A 104 -2.66 3.08 -7.69
CA ILE A 104 -2.91 3.03 -9.12
C ILE A 104 -1.65 3.48 -9.86
N ARG A 105 -1.17 2.66 -10.80
CA ARG A 105 -0.02 3.00 -11.64
C ARG A 105 -0.39 4.03 -12.70
N LEU A 106 0.42 5.08 -12.84
CA LEU A 106 0.36 6.00 -13.98
C LEU A 106 1.51 5.73 -14.95
N SER A 107 2.75 5.71 -14.45
CA SER A 107 3.96 5.45 -15.23
C SER A 107 4.99 4.64 -14.44
N ALA A 108 6.21 4.49 -14.96
CA ALA A 108 7.25 3.68 -14.30
C ALA A 108 7.60 4.19 -12.89
N ASN A 109 7.70 5.52 -12.71
CA ASN A 109 8.02 6.16 -11.44
C ASN A 109 6.87 7.04 -10.90
N SER A 110 5.63 6.79 -11.31
CA SER A 110 4.47 7.57 -10.87
C SER A 110 3.28 6.69 -10.54
N PHE A 111 2.82 6.80 -9.28
CA PHE A 111 1.76 6.00 -8.69
C PHE A 111 0.91 6.88 -7.78
N ILE A 112 -0.40 6.67 -7.80
CA ILE A 112 -1.34 7.30 -6.86
C ILE A 112 -1.63 6.31 -5.74
N ILE A 113 -1.11 6.58 -4.54
CA ILE A 113 -1.42 5.78 -3.35
C ILE A 113 -2.85 6.13 -2.91
N THR A 114 -3.73 5.13 -2.89
CA THR A 114 -5.14 5.32 -2.54
C THR A 114 -5.43 5.02 -1.07
N GLY A 115 -4.53 4.28 -0.42
CA GLY A 115 -4.69 3.86 0.97
C GLY A 115 -3.78 2.70 1.33
N GLY A 116 -4.09 2.03 2.43
CA GLY A 116 -3.29 0.91 2.92
C GLY A 116 -3.95 0.17 4.07
N GLY A 117 -3.41 -1.01 4.38
CA GLY A 117 -3.99 -1.87 5.42
C GLY A 117 -3.01 -2.79 6.11
N ILE A 118 -3.37 -3.18 7.33
CA ILE A 118 -2.71 -4.22 8.12
C ILE A 118 -3.44 -5.55 7.85
N LYS A 119 -2.81 -6.44 7.09
CA LYS A 119 -3.39 -7.72 6.64
C LYS A 119 -2.94 -8.87 7.53
N LEU A 120 -3.77 -9.21 8.52
CA LEU A 120 -3.59 -10.36 9.41
C LEU A 120 -4.19 -11.67 8.85
N VAL A 121 -4.97 -11.58 7.78
CA VAL A 121 -5.67 -12.72 7.14
C VAL A 121 -4.96 -13.20 5.87
N ARG A 122 -5.16 -14.47 5.51
CA ARG A 122 -4.57 -15.04 4.29
C ARG A 122 -5.22 -14.48 3.04
N THR A 123 -6.55 -14.38 3.00
CA THR A 123 -7.29 -13.80 1.86
C THR A 123 -7.93 -12.47 2.26
N MET A 124 -8.02 -11.50 1.33
CA MET A 124 -8.57 -10.18 1.67
C MET A 124 -10.08 -10.20 1.92
N GLN A 125 -10.77 -11.19 1.36
CA GLN A 125 -12.21 -11.40 1.50
C GLN A 125 -12.62 -11.64 2.96
N GLU A 126 -11.68 -12.06 3.80
CA GLU A 126 -11.87 -12.33 5.23
C GLU A 126 -11.82 -11.06 6.10
N SER A 127 -11.52 -9.88 5.53
CA SER A 127 -11.43 -8.61 6.28
C SER A 127 -12.27 -7.51 5.64
N ILE A 128 -13.27 -7.03 6.39
CA ILE A 128 -14.10 -5.87 6.01
C ILE A 128 -13.23 -4.64 5.75
N LEU A 129 -12.18 -4.44 6.55
CA LEU A 129 -11.27 -3.30 6.39
C LEU A 129 -10.54 -3.35 5.03
N LEU A 130 -10.06 -4.53 4.62
CA LEU A 130 -9.38 -4.69 3.32
C LEU A 130 -10.35 -4.57 2.14
N ASN A 131 -11.64 -4.89 2.33
CA ASN A 131 -12.66 -4.70 1.30
C ASN A 131 -12.98 -3.20 1.08
N ASN A 132 -12.90 -2.37 2.12
CA ASN A 132 -13.06 -0.92 1.99
C ASN A 132 -11.92 -0.33 1.16
N GLU A 133 -10.67 -0.68 1.46
CA GLU A 133 -9.50 -0.25 0.68
C GLU A 133 -9.61 -0.67 -0.80
N LEU A 134 -10.07 -1.89 -1.07
CA LEU A 134 -10.35 -2.35 -2.44
C LEU A 134 -11.42 -1.51 -3.15
N THR A 135 -12.43 -1.06 -2.42
CA THR A 135 -13.50 -0.25 -2.98
C THR A 135 -12.97 1.14 -3.35
N VAL A 136 -12.19 1.76 -2.46
CA VAL A 136 -11.51 3.04 -2.75
C VAL A 136 -10.60 2.90 -3.96
N LEU A 137 -9.77 1.85 -4.00
CA LEU A 137 -8.86 1.59 -5.12
C LEU A 137 -9.59 1.48 -6.46
N LYS A 138 -10.70 0.74 -6.51
CA LYS A 138 -11.54 0.61 -7.72
C LYS A 138 -12.17 1.94 -8.13
N ASN A 139 -12.67 2.70 -7.17
CA ASN A 139 -13.31 3.99 -7.44
C ASN A 139 -12.29 5.00 -8.01
N VAL A 140 -11.08 5.06 -7.43
CA VAL A 140 -10.00 5.92 -7.94
C VAL A 140 -9.57 5.47 -9.33
N GLN A 141 -9.41 4.17 -9.58
CA GLN A 141 -9.10 3.66 -10.92
C GLN A 141 -10.15 4.11 -11.95
N GLN A 142 -11.43 3.93 -11.64
CA GLN A 142 -12.51 4.31 -12.54
C GLN A 142 -12.52 5.82 -12.78
N PHE A 143 -12.31 6.62 -11.74
CA PHE A 143 -12.21 8.07 -11.86
C PHE A 143 -11.10 8.50 -12.83
N LEU A 144 -9.89 7.92 -12.70
CA LEU A 144 -8.76 8.24 -13.57
C LEU A 144 -9.03 7.86 -15.03
N ILE A 145 -9.68 6.72 -15.26
CA ILE A 145 -10.09 6.26 -16.60
C ILE A 145 -11.13 7.21 -17.19
N ASP A 146 -12.17 7.54 -16.43
CA ASP A 146 -13.31 8.36 -16.90
C ASP A 146 -12.89 9.80 -17.25
N HIS A 147 -11.87 10.33 -16.55
CA HIS A 147 -11.34 11.67 -16.79
C HIS A 147 -10.10 11.68 -17.70
N ASN A 148 -9.68 10.53 -18.24
CA ASN A 148 -8.49 10.39 -19.08
C ASN A 148 -7.23 10.99 -18.44
N ILE A 149 -7.04 10.77 -17.13
CA ILE A 149 -5.87 11.23 -16.38
C ILE A 149 -4.77 10.20 -16.58
N LEU A 150 -3.78 10.50 -17.41
CA LEU A 150 -2.75 9.59 -17.87
C LEU A 150 -1.48 9.69 -17.04
N ASP A 151 -1.09 10.89 -16.64
CA ASP A 151 0.12 11.17 -15.88
C ASP A 151 -0.07 12.31 -14.85
N VAL A 152 1.04 12.79 -14.30
CA VAL A 152 1.03 13.81 -13.25
C VAL A 152 0.59 15.18 -13.79
N ASP A 153 0.84 15.47 -15.07
CA ASP A 153 0.50 16.76 -15.68
C ASP A 153 -1.02 16.93 -15.79
N ASP A 154 -1.75 15.83 -16.02
CA ASP A 154 -3.22 15.82 -16.04
C ASP A 154 -3.84 16.14 -14.67
N ILE A 155 -3.15 15.83 -13.56
CA ILE A 155 -3.64 16.04 -12.18
C ILE A 155 -3.63 17.53 -11.79
N VAL A 156 -2.74 18.33 -12.40
CA VAL A 156 -2.55 19.76 -12.06
C VAL A 156 -3.53 20.68 -12.81
N SER A 157 -4.40 20.12 -13.65
CA SER A 157 -5.34 20.88 -14.47
C SER A 157 -6.63 21.30 -13.74
N ASP A 158 -6.49 22.06 -12.65
CA ASP A 158 -7.55 22.93 -12.12
C ASP A 158 -6.94 24.26 -11.65
N ASN A 159 -6.45 25.03 -12.63
CA ASN A 159 -6.14 26.45 -12.47
C ASN A 159 -6.62 27.21 -13.72
N THR A 160 -7.94 27.23 -13.93
CA THR A 160 -8.67 28.17 -14.81
C THR A 160 -10.17 27.94 -14.53
N ILE A 161 -11.01 28.87 -14.07
CA ILE A 161 -11.05 30.35 -13.99
C ILE A 161 -11.78 30.73 -12.69
#